data_AF-A0A952VBP4-F1
#
_entry.id   AF-A0A952VBP4-F1
#
_cell.length_a   1.000
_cell.length_b   1.000
_cell.length_c   1.000
_cell.angle_alpha   90.00
_cell.angle_beta   90.00
_cell.angle_gamma   90.00
#
_symmetry.space_group_name_H-M   'P 1'
#
loop_
_entity.id
_entity.type
_entity.pdbx_description
1 polymer ?
#
loop_
_entity_poly.entity_id
_entity_poly.type
_entity_poly.pdbx_seq_one_letter_code
_entity_poly.pdbx_strand_id
1 'polypeptide(L)'
;MLIQEMRSGLDHLPSKTSKVEGSAAGLPAPVSDDAASELKEARWSVVSFQRREAGGLTYRQAELFMEALDAGGVAGLCIVTDEAAERITDQNSSTTFPKLSLEAR
;
A
#
# COMPACT_ATOMS: atom_id res chain seq x y z
N MET A 1 40.05 34.02 3.46
CA MET A 1 39.13 32.93 3.06
C MET A 1 38.67 32.22 4.31
N LEU A 2 37.38 32.37 4.65
CA LEU A 2 36.65 31.57 5.64
C LEU A 2 35.27 31.39 5.02
N ILE A 3 34.95 30.15 4.66
CA ILE A 3 33.66 29.75 4.09
C ILE A 3 32.77 29.51 5.31
N GLN A 4 31.65 30.22 5.43
CA GLN A 4 30.74 30.01 6.55
C GLN A 4 29.26 30.09 6.11
N GLU A 5 28.69 28.88 5.99
CA GLU A 5 27.30 28.48 6.21
C GLU A 5 26.21 29.03 5.27
N MET A 6 25.82 28.17 4.31
CA MET A 6 24.53 28.23 3.64
C MET A 6 23.43 27.91 4.66
N ARG A 7 22.67 28.93 5.09
CA ARG A 7 21.45 28.72 5.88
C ARG A 7 20.39 28.06 4.99
N SER A 8 20.31 26.75 5.19
CA SER A 8 19.33 25.80 4.70
C SER A 8 17.89 26.31 4.83
N GLY A 9 17.09 26.02 3.80
CA GLY A 9 15.65 26.20 3.79
C GLY A 9 14.93 25.18 4.68
N LEU A 10 14.10 25.70 5.56
CA LEU A 10 12.94 25.15 6.29
C LEU A 10 12.40 26.41 7.00
N ASP A 11 11.14 26.84 6.93
CA ASP A 11 9.93 26.14 7.27
C ASP A 11 8.73 26.91 6.69
N HIS A 12 8.10 26.40 5.65
CA HIS A 12 6.76 26.84 5.26
C HIS A 12 5.88 25.62 5.09
N LEU A 13 5.56 24.95 6.20
CA LEU A 13 4.33 24.17 6.30
C LEU A 13 3.16 25.16 6.38
N PRO A 14 2.26 25.26 5.39
CA PRO A 14 0.94 25.77 5.68
C PRO A 14 0.15 24.69 6.43
N SER A 15 0.10 24.83 7.75
CA SER A 15 -0.99 24.29 8.56
C SER A 15 -2.30 24.79 7.98
N LYS A 16 -2.98 23.97 7.17
CA LYS A 16 -4.32 24.30 6.69
C LYS A 16 -5.29 24.11 7.85
N THR A 17 -5.50 25.22 8.53
CA THR A 17 -6.48 25.43 9.57
C THR A 17 -7.88 25.16 9.02
N SER A 18 -8.66 24.42 9.82
CA SER A 18 -10.12 24.41 9.76
C SER A 18 -10.64 25.84 9.69
N LYS A 19 -11.55 26.10 8.74
CA LYS A 19 -12.55 27.16 8.87
C LYS A 19 -13.89 26.62 8.43
N VAL A 20 -14.70 26.29 9.43
CA VAL A 20 -16.16 26.20 9.34
C VAL A 20 -16.66 27.64 9.27
N GLU A 21 -17.40 28.02 8.22
CA GLU A 21 -18.48 29.02 8.27
C GLU A 21 -19.43 28.78 7.09
N GLY A 22 -20.73 28.84 7.38
CA GLY A 22 -21.79 28.36 6.49
C GLY A 22 -22.51 29.42 5.67
N SER A 23 -23.45 28.88 4.88
CA SER A 23 -24.69 29.48 4.36
C SER A 23 -24.61 30.31 3.07
N ALA A 24 -24.92 29.67 1.94
CA ALA A 24 -26.13 29.98 1.14
C ALA A 24 -26.26 29.04 -0.07
N ALA A 25 -27.41 28.39 -0.19
CA ALA A 25 -28.02 27.86 -1.43
C ALA A 25 -27.12 27.05 -2.38
N GLY A 26 -26.91 25.79 -2.01
CA GLY A 26 -26.65 24.71 -2.96
C GLY A 26 -26.82 23.43 -2.19
N LEU A 27 -27.95 22.72 -2.36
CA LEU A 27 -27.99 21.34 -1.92
C LEU A 27 -26.77 20.66 -2.56
N PRO A 28 -25.86 20.04 -1.79
CA PRO A 28 -24.95 19.10 -2.42
C PRO A 28 -25.88 18.06 -3.04
N ALA A 29 -25.95 18.02 -4.38
CA ALA A 29 -26.49 16.87 -5.06
C ALA A 29 -25.84 15.66 -4.38
N PRO A 30 -26.59 14.59 -4.04
CA PRO A 30 -25.96 13.37 -3.57
C PRO A 30 -24.95 13.02 -4.66
N VAL A 31 -23.67 13.14 -4.34
CA VAL A 31 -22.63 12.53 -5.15
C VAL A 31 -22.92 11.05 -5.01
N SER A 32 -23.75 10.56 -5.92
CA SER A 32 -23.92 9.14 -6.12
C SER A 32 -22.56 8.69 -6.64
N ASP A 33 -21.64 8.41 -5.72
CA ASP A 33 -20.51 7.51 -5.88
C ASP A 33 -21.05 6.06 -6.07
N ASP A 34 -22.02 5.95 -6.98
CA ASP A 34 -22.46 4.75 -7.68
C ASP A 34 -21.66 4.61 -8.99
N ALA A 35 -20.54 5.31 -9.10
CA ALA A 35 -19.45 4.83 -9.91
C ALA A 35 -19.12 3.43 -9.37
N ALA A 36 -19.24 2.41 -10.22
CA ALA A 36 -18.76 1.07 -9.95
C ALA A 36 -17.27 1.16 -9.60
N SER A 37 -16.98 1.37 -8.31
CA SER A 37 -15.64 1.57 -7.82
C SER A 37 -14.92 0.24 -7.92
N GLU A 38 -13.75 0.22 -8.56
CA GLU A 38 -12.90 -0.96 -8.72
C GLU A 38 -12.60 -1.67 -7.37
N LEU A 39 -12.72 -0.94 -6.25
CA LEU A 39 -12.60 -1.47 -4.90
C LEU A 39 -13.71 -2.47 -4.52
N LYS A 40 -14.88 -2.38 -5.15
CA LYS A 40 -16.01 -3.29 -4.97
C LYS A 40 -15.92 -4.51 -5.90
N GLU A 41 -14.99 -4.52 -6.85
CA GLU A 41 -14.78 -5.66 -7.75
C GLU A 41 -14.03 -6.77 -7.04
N ALA A 42 -14.41 -8.02 -7.32
CA ALA A 42 -13.78 -9.22 -6.78
C ALA A 42 -12.47 -9.55 -7.53
N ARG A 43 -11.49 -8.63 -7.48
CA ARG A 43 -10.21 -8.73 -8.20
C ARG A 43 -8.98 -8.58 -7.31
N TRP A 44 -9.18 -8.47 -6.00
CA TRP A 44 -8.13 -8.21 -5.03
C TRP A 44 -7.66 -9.51 -4.37
N SER A 45 -6.37 -9.54 -4.05
CA SER A 45 -5.67 -10.62 -3.39
C SER A 45 -4.92 -10.09 -2.18
N VAL A 46 -4.89 -10.89 -1.12
CA VAL A 46 -3.98 -10.70 0.01
C VAL A 46 -2.82 -11.65 -0.17
N VAL A 47 -1.61 -11.12 -0.14
CA VAL A 47 -0.39 -11.90 -0.32
C VAL A 47 0.53 -11.66 0.87
N SER A 48 1.22 -12.71 1.28
CA SER A 48 2.33 -12.65 2.22
C SER A 48 3.65 -12.62 1.43
N PHE A 49 4.77 -12.53 2.14
CA PHE A 49 6.09 -12.55 1.50
C PHE A 49 6.33 -13.80 0.63
N GLN A 50 5.73 -14.95 0.98
CA GLN A 50 6.04 -16.22 0.34
C GLN A 50 4.99 -16.66 -0.67
N ARG A 51 3.74 -16.23 -0.52
CA ARG A 51 2.61 -16.77 -1.30
C ARG A 51 1.40 -15.84 -1.31
N ARG A 52 0.48 -16.15 -2.22
CA ARG A 52 -0.90 -15.66 -2.15
C ARG A 52 -1.65 -16.37 -1.03
N GLU A 53 -2.20 -15.60 -0.09
CA GLU A 53 -3.00 -16.13 1.02
C GLU A 53 -4.48 -16.26 0.62
N ALA A 54 -5.01 -15.28 -0.12
CA ALA A 54 -6.36 -15.32 -0.67
C ALA A 54 -6.48 -14.42 -1.91
N GLY A 55 -7.54 -14.61 -2.70
CA GLY A 55 -7.91 -13.64 -3.73
C GLY A 55 -9.28 -13.87 -4.35
N GLY A 56 -9.60 -13.09 -5.39
CA GLY A 56 -10.99 -12.90 -5.82
C GLY A 56 -11.83 -12.17 -4.75
N LEU A 57 -11.19 -11.31 -3.97
CA LEU A 57 -11.82 -10.55 -2.90
C LEU A 57 -12.17 -9.13 -3.38
N THR A 58 -13.18 -8.53 -2.77
CA THR A 58 -13.30 -7.06 -2.78
C THR A 58 -12.23 -6.44 -1.89
N TYR A 59 -11.90 -5.17 -2.10
CA TYR A 59 -10.89 -4.50 -1.28
C TYR A 59 -11.24 -4.54 0.21
N ARG A 60 -12.52 -4.30 0.55
CA ARG A 60 -13.00 -4.36 1.94
C ARG A 60 -12.88 -5.77 2.54
N GLN A 61 -13.11 -6.82 1.76
CA GLN A 61 -12.89 -8.19 2.23
C GLN A 61 -11.40 -8.49 2.41
N ALA A 62 -10.55 -7.96 1.53
CA ALA A 62 -9.10 -8.09 1.62
C ALA A 62 -8.55 -7.40 2.88
N GLU A 63 -9.07 -6.22 3.27
CA GLU A 63 -8.73 -5.56 4.53
C GLU A 63 -9.06 -6.43 5.75
N LEU A 64 -10.30 -6.93 5.84
CA LEU A 64 -10.71 -7.80 6.94
C LEU A 64 -9.87 -9.08 7.02
N PHE A 65 -9.50 -9.63 5.86
CA PHE A 65 -8.66 -10.81 5.78
C PHE A 65 -7.22 -10.51 6.20
N MET A 66 -6.69 -9.34 5.83
CA MET A 66 -5.38 -8.86 6.26
C MET A 66 -5.32 -8.67 7.78
N GLU A 67 -6.33 -8.05 8.39
CA GLU A 67 -6.42 -7.90 9.86
C GLU A 67 -6.45 -9.26 10.57
N ALA A 68 -7.19 -10.23 10.02
CA ALA A 68 -7.23 -11.58 10.58
C ALA A 68 -5.87 -12.31 10.52
N LEU A 69 -5.11 -12.10 9.44
CA LEU A 69 -3.77 -12.67 9.28
C LEU A 69 -2.73 -11.96 10.16
N ASP A 70 -2.83 -10.64 10.29
CA ASP A 70 -1.98 -9.83 11.18
C ASP A 70 -2.19 -10.23 12.65
N ALA A 71 -3.45 -10.42 13.06
CA ALA A 71 -3.79 -10.97 14.37
C ALA A 71 -3.26 -12.40 14.57
N GLY A 72 -3.09 -13.16 13.49
CA GLY A 72 -2.43 -14.47 13.47
C GLY A 72 -0.91 -14.41 13.50
N GLY A 73 -0.30 -13.23 13.48
CA GLY A 73 1.15 -13.01 13.49
C GLY A 73 1.82 -13.16 12.12
N VAL A 74 1.06 -13.10 11.02
CA VAL A 74 1.62 -13.15 9.67
C VAL A 74 2.12 -11.76 9.28
N ALA A 75 3.44 -11.61 9.15
CA ALA A 75 4.06 -10.35 8.76
C ALA A 75 4.18 -10.21 7.23
N GLY A 76 4.32 -8.97 6.77
CA GLY A 76 4.58 -8.67 5.35
C GLY A 76 3.37 -8.88 4.45
N LEU A 77 2.17 -8.61 4.98
CA LEU A 77 0.92 -8.70 4.23
C LEU A 77 0.73 -7.47 3.33
N CYS A 78 0.27 -7.70 2.11
CA CYS A 78 -0.13 -6.63 1.21
C CYS A 78 -1.36 -7.02 0.39
N ILE A 79 -2.18 -6.01 0.09
CA ILE A 79 -3.32 -6.14 -0.81
C ILE A 79 -2.86 -5.73 -2.20
N VAL A 80 -2.96 -6.65 -3.14
CA VAL A 80 -2.58 -6.46 -4.56
C VAL A 80 -3.72 -6.95 -5.45
N THR A 81 -3.67 -6.65 -6.74
CA THR A 81 -4.63 -7.24 -7.68
C THR A 81 -4.30 -8.71 -7.95
N ASP A 82 -5.29 -9.49 -8.37
CA ASP A 82 -5.12 -10.91 -8.69
C ASP A 82 -4.02 -11.14 -9.74
N GLU A 83 -3.93 -10.27 -10.75
CA GLU A 83 -2.89 -10.37 -11.79
C GLU A 83 -1.49 -10.12 -11.23
N ALA A 84 -1.37 -9.31 -10.18
CA ALA A 84 -0.10 -9.13 -9.48
C ALA A 84 0.22 -10.32 -8.58
N ALA A 85 -0.78 -10.90 -7.90
CA ALA A 85 -0.62 -12.06 -7.05
C ALA A 85 -0.18 -13.32 -7.83
N GLU A 86 -0.62 -13.48 -9.08
CA GLU A 86 -0.16 -14.57 -9.96
C GLU A 86 1.35 -14.54 -10.24
N ARG A 87 2.00 -13.37 -10.14
CA ARG A 87 3.45 -13.24 -10.30
C ARG A 87 4.25 -13.69 -9.08
N ILE A 88 3.60 -13.95 -7.95
CA ILE A 88 4.23 -14.36 -6.67
C ILE A 88 4.42 -15.88 -6.63
N THR A 89 4.40 -16.56 -7.78
CA THR A 89 4.58 -18.02 -7.86
C THR A 89 5.99 -18.44 -7.43
N ASP A 90 6.02 -19.45 -6.55
CA ASP A 90 7.15 -20.22 -6.03
C ASP A 90 8.57 -19.79 -6.47
N GLN A 91 9.09 -18.73 -5.84
CA GLN A 91 10.53 -18.45 -5.84
C GLN A 91 11.34 -19.49 -5.01
N ASN A 92 10.70 -20.53 -4.47
CA ASN A 92 11.34 -21.62 -3.73
C ASN A 92 12.17 -22.58 -4.60
N SER A 93 12.24 -22.38 -5.93
CA SER A 93 12.96 -23.31 -6.82
C SER A 93 14.34 -22.82 -7.30
N SER A 94 14.71 -21.54 -7.16
CA SER A 94 16.01 -21.10 -7.69
C SER A 94 16.49 -19.73 -7.18
N THR A 95 16.75 -19.61 -5.88
CA THR A 95 17.77 -18.65 -5.42
C THR A 95 18.83 -19.40 -4.62
N THR A 96 19.43 -20.40 -5.26
CA THR A 96 20.85 -20.68 -5.01
C THR A 96 21.60 -19.42 -5.42
N PHE A 97 21.70 -18.44 -4.52
CA PHE A 97 22.75 -17.45 -4.60
C PHE A 97 24.03 -18.26 -4.73
N PRO A 98 24.77 -18.19 -5.86
CA PRO A 98 26.10 -18.77 -5.88
C PRO A 98 26.83 -18.03 -4.77
N LYS A 99 27.13 -18.75 -3.70
CA LYS A 99 28.02 -18.31 -2.63
C LYS A 99 29.27 -17.87 -3.39
N LEU A 100 29.43 -16.56 -3.60
CA LEU A 100 30.68 -16.01 -4.10
C LEU A 100 31.68 -16.38 -3.02
N SER A 101 32.34 -17.52 -3.19
CA SER A 101 33.51 -17.90 -2.42
C SER A 101 34.51 -16.79 -2.68
N LEU A 102 34.53 -15.84 -1.76
CA LEU A 102 35.59 -14.85 -1.63
C LEU A 102 36.80 -15.58 -1.04
N GLU A 103 37.30 -16.60 -1.76
CA GLU A 103 38.63 -17.15 -1.58
C GLU A 103 39.53 -16.44 -2.61
N ALA A 104 39.90 -15.20 -2.29
CA ALA A 104 40.99 -14.52 -2.96
C ALA A 104 42.10 -14.32 -1.92
N ARG A 105 43.09 -15.18 -2.09
CA ARG A 105 44.45 -15.23 -1.54
C ARG A 105 45.06 -13.88 -1.13
#